data_AF-A0A9E3S750-F1
#
_entry.id   AF-A0A9E3S750-F1
#
_cell.length_a   1.000
_cell.length_b   1.000
_cell.length_c   1.000
_cell.angle_alpha   90.00
_cell.angle_beta   90.00
_cell.angle_gamma   90.00
#
_symmetry.space_group_name_H-M   'P 1'
#
loop_
_entity.id
_entity.type
_entity.pdbx_description
1 polymer ?
#
loop_
_entity_poly.entity_id
_entity_poly.type
_entity_poly.pdbx_seq_one_letter_code
_entity_poly.pdbx_strand_id
1 'polypeptide(L)'
;MRSIFIGVLLLFSLIANSQNNFTACGNQSGSWDYDTVFVSCDVLIPNGQQLLIEANTTVLFEGHYSIQVAGNIQATGTAENPILFTIADTAGFSDYHSTAGGWDGFHFEYTSTENDSSIFEYCQFYYGKAAGDSINGYGGAMQVDNFSKIRLENCEFHHNYAFYRGGAVYGNKSHFLISNCLFTNNFAGNDGMDYGYGGAIA
;
A
#
# COMPACT_ATOMS: atom_id res chain seq x y z
N MET A 1 -64.42 21.38 -15.94
CA MET A 1 -63.15 20.65 -16.13
C MET A 1 -62.27 20.88 -14.90
N ARG A 2 -62.04 19.85 -14.08
CA ARG A 2 -61.13 19.89 -12.93
C ARG A 2 -60.01 18.89 -13.22
N SER A 3 -58.81 19.38 -13.47
CA SER A 3 -57.63 18.54 -13.67
C SER A 3 -56.99 18.22 -12.33
N ILE A 4 -56.88 16.94 -12.00
CA ILE A 4 -56.17 16.43 -10.82
C ILE A 4 -54.71 16.20 -11.25
N PHE A 5 -53.77 16.90 -10.62
CA PHE A 5 -52.34 16.62 -10.76
C PHE A 5 -51.96 15.53 -9.73
N ILE A 6 -51.52 14.38 -10.22
CA ILE A 6 -50.93 13.32 -9.40
C ILE A 6 -49.41 13.52 -9.44
N GLY A 7 -48.85 14.04 -8.35
CA GLY A 7 -47.40 14.12 -8.17
C GLY A 7 -46.84 12.75 -7.77
N VAL A 8 -45.91 12.22 -8.55
CA VAL A 8 -45.16 11.01 -8.20
C VAL A 8 -44.06 11.39 -7.23
N LEU A 9 -44.17 10.96 -5.97
CA LEU A 9 -43.08 11.02 -5.00
C LEU A 9 -42.07 9.91 -5.33
N LEU A 10 -40.91 10.28 -5.86
CA LEU A 10 -39.76 9.38 -5.98
C LEU A 10 -39.13 9.21 -4.59
N LEU A 11 -39.44 8.10 -3.93
CA LEU A 11 -38.73 7.65 -2.74
C LEU A 11 -37.34 7.14 -3.16
N PHE A 12 -36.32 7.97 -2.97
CA PHE A 12 -34.94 7.49 -2.97
C PHE A 12 -34.73 6.64 -1.71
N SER A 13 -34.65 5.32 -1.88
CA SER A 13 -34.19 4.44 -0.82
C SER A 13 -32.70 4.70 -0.59
N LEU A 14 -32.38 5.31 0.56
CA LEU A 14 -31.03 5.30 1.11
C LEU A 14 -30.68 3.83 1.43
N ILE A 15 -29.99 3.15 0.52
CA ILE A 15 -29.31 1.91 0.86
C ILE A 15 -28.15 2.34 1.75
N ALA A 16 -28.28 2.11 3.06
CA ALA A 16 -27.13 2.15 3.94
C ALA A 16 -26.22 0.98 3.50
N ASN A 17 -25.13 1.28 2.80
CA ASN A 17 -24.08 0.29 2.58
C ASN A 17 -23.55 -0.10 3.96
N SER A 18 -23.76 -1.35 4.36
CA SER A 18 -23.05 -1.91 5.50
C SER A 18 -21.58 -1.85 5.19
N GLN A 19 -20.76 -1.29 6.09
CA GLN A 19 -19.30 -1.38 5.96
C GLN A 19 -18.91 -2.85 5.82
N ASN A 20 -18.39 -3.23 4.65
CA ASN A 20 -17.91 -4.59 4.42
C ASN A 20 -16.44 -4.63 4.80
N ASN A 21 -16.15 -5.23 5.96
CA ASN A 21 -14.81 -5.27 6.53
C ASN A 21 -14.24 -6.70 6.50
N PHE A 22 -12.93 -6.82 6.28
CA PHE A 22 -12.21 -8.09 6.32
C PHE A 22 -10.93 -7.95 7.16
N THR A 23 -10.53 -9.01 7.86
CA THR A 23 -9.26 -9.06 8.59
C THR A 23 -8.30 -10.01 7.89
N ALA A 24 -7.20 -9.48 7.36
CA ALA A 24 -6.16 -10.21 6.65
C ALA A 24 -4.99 -10.55 7.59
N CYS A 25 -4.52 -11.79 7.51
CA CYS A 25 -3.34 -12.27 8.22
C CYS A 25 -2.81 -13.56 7.56
N GLY A 26 -1.49 -13.74 7.47
CA GLY A 26 -0.87 -14.93 6.91
C GLY A 26 -1.03 -15.06 5.40
N ASN A 27 -1.24 -16.28 4.90
CA ASN A 27 -1.35 -16.52 3.46
C ASN A 27 -2.64 -15.93 2.88
N GLN A 28 -2.52 -15.07 1.87
CA GLN A 28 -3.63 -14.41 1.21
C GLN A 28 -3.53 -14.58 -0.32
N SER A 29 -4.68 -14.74 -0.97
CA SER A 29 -4.85 -14.77 -2.42
C SER A 29 -6.32 -14.55 -2.78
N GLY A 30 -6.63 -14.40 -4.07
CA GLY A 30 -7.99 -14.11 -4.53
C GLY A 30 -8.23 -12.60 -4.60
N SER A 31 -9.41 -12.13 -4.17
CA SER A 31 -9.78 -10.71 -4.25
C SER A 31 -10.13 -10.15 -2.87
N TRP A 32 -9.65 -8.94 -2.60
CA TRP A 32 -10.11 -8.05 -1.56
C TRP A 32 -11.04 -7.01 -2.19
N ASP A 33 -12.35 -7.26 -2.05
CA ASP A 33 -13.45 -6.37 -2.44
C ASP A 33 -14.23 -5.97 -1.18
N TYR A 34 -13.58 -5.14 -0.37
CA TYR A 34 -14.04 -4.72 0.95
C TYR A 34 -13.78 -3.22 1.12
N ASP A 35 -14.66 -2.52 1.84
CA ASP A 35 -14.44 -1.10 2.15
C ASP A 35 -13.16 -0.93 2.97
N THR A 36 -12.92 -1.85 3.91
CA THR A 36 -11.70 -1.86 4.73
C THR A 36 -11.18 -3.26 4.95
N VAL A 37 -9.89 -3.46 4.67
CA VAL A 37 -9.13 -4.65 5.02
C VAL A 37 -8.19 -4.29 6.18
N PHE A 38 -8.43 -4.86 7.35
CA PHE A 38 -7.56 -4.74 8.51
C PHE A 38 -6.43 -5.76 8.43
N VAL A 39 -5.18 -5.30 8.36
CA VAL A 39 -4.01 -6.18 8.37
C VAL A 39 -3.54 -6.35 9.81
N SER A 40 -3.82 -7.51 10.39
CA SER A 40 -3.60 -7.80 11.82
C SER A 40 -2.33 -8.61 12.10
N CYS A 41 -1.62 -9.04 11.05
CA CYS A 41 -0.31 -9.68 11.11
C CYS A 41 0.37 -9.58 9.72
N ASP A 42 1.61 -10.05 9.59
CA ASP A 42 2.26 -10.14 8.29
C ASP A 42 1.43 -10.97 7.30
N VAL A 43 1.33 -10.46 6.08
CA VAL A 43 0.64 -11.12 4.98
C VAL A 43 1.66 -11.68 4.01
N LEU A 44 1.43 -12.91 3.56
CA LEU A 44 2.17 -13.53 2.46
C LEU A 44 1.24 -13.77 1.29
N ILE A 45 1.60 -13.29 0.11
CA ILE A 45 1.02 -13.74 -1.15
C ILE A 45 1.91 -14.88 -1.67
N PRO A 46 1.47 -16.15 -1.60
CA PRO A 46 2.34 -17.29 -1.93
C PRO A 46 2.79 -17.30 -3.39
N ASN A 47 3.95 -17.92 -3.66
CA ASN A 47 4.47 -18.06 -5.02
C ASN A 47 3.45 -18.76 -5.96
N GLY A 48 3.27 -18.21 -7.16
CA GLY A 48 2.27 -18.69 -8.11
C GLY A 48 0.81 -18.37 -7.74
N GLN A 49 0.57 -17.61 -6.67
CA GLN A 49 -0.75 -17.06 -6.33
C GLN A 49 -0.80 -15.57 -6.64
N GLN A 50 -2.02 -15.06 -6.78
CA GLN A 50 -2.31 -13.65 -7.01
C GLN A 50 -3.26 -13.12 -5.93
N LEU A 51 -3.00 -11.88 -5.51
CA LEU A 51 -3.97 -11.08 -4.78
C LEU A 51 -4.44 -9.90 -5.65
N LEU A 52 -5.75 -9.75 -5.77
CA LEU A 52 -6.43 -8.62 -6.38
C LEU A 52 -6.96 -7.71 -5.27
N ILE A 53 -6.77 -6.40 -5.40
CA ILE A 53 -7.35 -5.41 -4.49
C ILE A 53 -8.17 -4.45 -5.35
N GLU A 54 -9.47 -4.39 -5.09
CA GLU A 54 -10.42 -3.60 -5.86
C GLU A 54 -10.42 -2.12 -5.41
N ALA A 55 -10.87 -1.24 -6.30
CA ALA A 55 -11.00 0.19 -6.05
C ALA A 55 -11.84 0.50 -4.79
N ASN A 56 -11.61 1.68 -4.18
CA ASN A 56 -12.23 2.10 -2.92
C ASN A 56 -11.85 1.28 -1.68
N THR A 57 -10.91 0.33 -1.77
CA THR A 57 -10.43 -0.44 -0.61
C THR A 57 -9.47 0.39 0.24
N THR A 58 -9.73 0.50 1.54
CA THR A 58 -8.72 0.94 2.53
C THR A 58 -8.05 -0.29 3.14
N VAL A 59 -6.76 -0.47 2.89
CA VAL A 59 -5.92 -1.46 3.57
C VAL A 59 -5.28 -0.79 4.78
N LEU A 60 -5.82 -1.11 5.97
CA LEU A 60 -5.46 -0.49 7.23
C LEU A 60 -4.65 -1.46 8.10
N PHE A 61 -3.37 -1.14 8.30
CA PHE A 61 -2.49 -1.92 9.15
C PHE A 61 -2.74 -1.63 10.63
N GLU A 62 -2.89 -2.67 11.44
CA GLU A 62 -3.12 -2.55 12.89
C GLU A 62 -1.79 -2.54 13.69
N GLY A 63 -0.67 -2.64 13.00
CA GLY A 63 0.67 -2.64 13.58
C GLY A 63 1.75 -2.56 12.50
N HIS A 64 3.00 -2.76 12.91
CA HIS A 64 4.13 -2.81 12.01
C HIS A 64 4.21 -4.17 11.30
N TYR A 65 3.33 -4.35 10.33
CA TYR A 65 3.23 -5.57 9.53
C TYR A 65 3.53 -5.28 8.06
N SER A 66 4.06 -6.28 7.39
CA SER A 66 4.44 -6.25 5.99
C SER A 66 3.45 -7.03 5.11
N ILE A 67 3.49 -6.76 3.81
CA ILE A 67 2.96 -7.65 2.79
C ILE A 67 4.14 -8.22 2.00
N GLN A 68 4.50 -9.47 2.29
CA GLN A 68 5.48 -10.22 1.50
C GLN A 68 4.83 -10.77 0.23
N VAL A 69 5.38 -10.44 -0.93
CA VAL A 69 4.84 -10.85 -2.23
C VAL A 69 5.75 -11.91 -2.87
N ALA A 70 5.51 -13.19 -2.58
CA ALA A 70 6.20 -14.28 -3.28
C ALA A 70 5.55 -14.63 -4.63
N GLY A 71 4.26 -14.34 -4.78
CA GLY A 71 3.47 -14.43 -6.02
C GLY A 71 3.41 -13.12 -6.79
N ASN A 72 2.20 -12.62 -7.07
CA ASN A 72 1.99 -11.26 -7.58
C ASN A 72 0.78 -10.56 -6.94
N ILE A 73 0.71 -9.25 -7.08
CA ILE A 73 -0.39 -8.43 -6.60
C ILE A 73 -0.87 -7.47 -7.69
N GLN A 74 -2.18 -7.31 -7.82
CA GLN A 74 -2.79 -6.27 -8.64
C GLN A 74 -3.76 -5.44 -7.79
N ALA A 75 -3.35 -4.23 -7.44
CA ALA A 75 -4.18 -3.24 -6.76
C ALA A 75 -4.58 -2.18 -7.79
N THR A 76 -5.85 -2.18 -8.20
CA THR A 76 -6.35 -1.33 -9.29
C THR A 76 -7.46 -0.41 -8.79
N GLY A 77 -7.08 0.78 -8.33
CA GLY A 77 -8.02 1.86 -7.99
C GLY A 77 -8.49 2.66 -9.21
N THR A 78 -9.25 3.71 -8.96
CA THR A 78 -9.54 4.75 -9.98
C THR A 78 -9.25 6.14 -9.43
N ALA A 79 -9.27 7.17 -10.28
CA ALA A 79 -9.08 8.56 -9.86
C ALA A 79 -10.12 9.01 -8.81
N GLU A 80 -11.36 8.53 -8.94
CA GLU A 80 -12.45 8.83 -8.00
C GLU A 80 -12.42 7.96 -6.75
N ASN A 81 -11.91 6.73 -6.87
CA ASN A 81 -11.92 5.71 -5.84
C ASN A 81 -10.54 5.06 -5.71
N PRO A 82 -9.53 5.78 -5.18
CA PRO A 82 -8.20 5.23 -5.01
C PRO A 82 -8.19 4.13 -3.95
N ILE A 83 -7.16 3.28 -3.99
CA ILE A 83 -6.87 2.31 -2.92
C ILE A 83 -5.91 2.97 -1.93
N LEU A 84 -6.20 2.92 -0.64
CA LEU A 84 -5.36 3.50 0.42
C LEU A 84 -4.66 2.42 1.23
N PHE A 85 -3.34 2.45 1.28
CA PHE A 85 -2.51 1.65 2.20
C PHE A 85 -1.98 2.56 3.30
N THR A 86 -2.37 2.30 4.55
CA THR A 86 -1.95 3.11 5.70
C THR A 86 -2.04 2.37 7.02
N ILE A 87 -1.55 2.97 8.11
CA ILE A 87 -1.60 2.41 9.46
C ILE A 87 -2.68 3.09 10.32
N ALA A 88 -3.31 2.34 11.22
CA ALA A 88 -4.34 2.83 12.13
C ALA A 88 -3.82 3.84 13.16
N ASP A 89 -2.58 3.69 13.63
CA ASP A 89 -1.94 4.55 14.61
C ASP A 89 -0.58 5.02 14.11
N THR A 90 -0.41 6.35 13.99
CA THR A 90 0.84 6.98 13.56
C THR A 90 1.69 7.46 14.74
N ALA A 91 1.28 7.21 15.98
CA ALA A 91 2.04 7.58 17.17
C ALA A 91 3.41 6.89 17.15
N GLY A 92 4.48 7.69 17.26
CA GLY A 92 5.86 7.21 17.20
C GLY A 92 6.48 7.14 15.79
N PHE A 93 5.76 7.57 14.74
CA PHE A 93 6.31 7.54 13.37
C PHE A 93 7.64 8.31 13.23
N SER A 94 7.79 9.43 13.94
CA SER A 94 9.00 10.26 13.92
C SER A 94 10.20 9.66 14.64
N ASP A 95 10.00 8.63 15.48
CA ASP A 95 11.11 7.92 16.14
C ASP A 95 11.64 6.85 15.19
N TYR A 96 12.78 7.13 14.57
CA TYR A 96 13.40 6.29 13.55
C TYR A 96 14.07 5.02 14.10
N HIS A 97 14.22 4.92 15.43
CA HIS A 97 14.71 3.71 16.13
C HIS A 97 13.57 2.82 16.63
N SER A 98 12.33 3.14 16.27
CA SER A 98 11.14 2.39 16.65
C SER A 98 10.36 1.98 15.40
N THR A 99 9.73 0.81 15.45
CA THR A 99 8.76 0.38 14.43
C THR A 99 7.38 1.02 14.60
N ALA A 100 7.13 1.72 15.73
CA ALA A 100 5.85 2.35 16.02
C ALA A 100 5.45 3.42 14.99
N GLY A 101 4.15 3.54 14.76
CA GLY A 101 3.57 4.61 13.97
C GLY A 101 3.63 4.43 12.45
N GLY A 102 4.18 3.32 11.95
CA GLY A 102 4.20 3.01 10.52
C GLY A 102 4.14 1.52 10.22
N TRP A 103 3.67 1.17 9.03
CA TRP A 103 3.57 -0.20 8.54
C TRP A 103 4.83 -0.60 7.76
N ASP A 104 5.14 -1.89 7.69
CA ASP A 104 6.44 -2.40 7.19
C ASP A 104 6.42 -2.68 5.68
N GLY A 105 5.65 -1.89 4.91
CA GLY A 105 5.75 -1.89 3.46
C GLY A 105 5.34 -3.18 2.74
N PHE A 106 5.61 -3.18 1.43
CA PHE A 106 5.57 -4.34 0.55
C PHE A 106 6.98 -4.91 0.33
N HIS A 107 7.15 -6.21 0.53
CA HIS A 107 8.45 -6.89 0.39
C HIS A 107 8.46 -7.88 -0.77
N PHE A 108 9.24 -7.57 -1.81
CA PHE A 108 9.51 -8.42 -2.97
C PHE A 108 10.96 -8.94 -2.93
N GLU A 109 11.31 -9.74 -1.91
CA GLU A 109 12.69 -10.22 -1.68
C GLU A 109 12.93 -11.64 -2.20
N TYR A 110 11.85 -12.42 -2.38
CA TYR A 110 11.89 -13.82 -2.81
C TYR A 110 10.85 -14.12 -3.90
N THR A 111 10.46 -13.09 -4.65
CA THR A 111 9.50 -13.21 -5.76
C THR A 111 10.17 -13.94 -6.92
N SER A 112 9.64 -15.10 -7.33
CA SER A 112 10.16 -15.81 -8.50
C SER A 112 10.03 -14.94 -9.76
N THR A 113 11.07 -14.90 -10.60
CA THR A 113 11.03 -14.21 -11.90
C THR A 113 10.03 -14.82 -12.88
N GLU A 114 9.52 -16.02 -12.60
CA GLU A 114 8.45 -16.67 -13.35
C GLU A 114 7.07 -16.08 -13.05
N ASN A 115 6.88 -15.40 -11.92
CA ASN A 115 5.60 -14.73 -11.64
C ASN A 115 5.36 -13.59 -12.63
N ASP A 116 4.08 -13.33 -12.89
CA ASP A 116 3.67 -12.16 -13.67
C ASP A 116 3.93 -10.86 -12.89
N SER A 117 3.70 -9.74 -13.55
CA SER A 117 3.89 -8.40 -13.03
C SER A 117 3.02 -8.14 -11.80
N SER A 118 3.55 -7.35 -10.87
CA SER A 118 2.72 -6.73 -9.84
C SER A 118 2.41 -5.29 -10.23
N ILE A 119 1.14 -4.91 -10.12
CA ILE A 119 0.58 -3.67 -10.67
C ILE A 119 -0.10 -2.91 -9.55
N PHE A 120 0.24 -1.63 -9.43
CA PHE A 120 -0.44 -0.68 -8.57
C PHE A 120 -0.89 0.49 -9.43
N GLU A 121 -2.20 0.70 -9.51
CA GLU A 121 -2.82 1.79 -10.25
C GLU A 121 -3.73 2.58 -9.31
N TYR A 122 -3.63 3.92 -9.30
CA TYR A 122 -4.40 4.79 -8.40
C TYR A 122 -4.34 4.35 -6.93
N CYS A 123 -3.15 4.01 -6.46
CA CYS A 123 -2.89 3.60 -5.08
C CYS A 123 -2.21 4.73 -4.29
N GLN A 124 -2.56 4.85 -3.02
CA GLN A 124 -1.98 5.81 -2.08
C GLN A 124 -1.25 5.05 -0.97
N PHE A 125 0.03 5.34 -0.76
CA PHE A 125 0.88 4.68 0.23
C PHE A 125 1.32 5.71 1.27
N TYR A 126 0.79 5.56 2.49
CA TYR A 126 0.93 6.52 3.57
C TYR A 126 1.54 5.87 4.80
N TYR A 127 2.55 6.50 5.42
CA TYR A 127 3.16 6.05 6.68
C TYR A 127 3.80 4.65 6.62
N GLY A 128 4.34 4.27 5.46
CA GLY A 128 5.26 3.14 5.37
C GLY A 128 6.57 3.47 6.09
N LYS A 129 7.11 2.55 6.89
CA LYS A 129 8.26 2.79 7.76
C LYS A 129 9.20 1.59 7.74
N ALA A 130 10.41 1.82 7.27
CA ALA A 130 11.52 0.89 7.41
C ALA A 130 12.47 1.40 8.51
N ALA A 131 12.27 0.96 9.76
CA ALA A 131 12.96 1.47 10.95
C ALA A 131 14.35 0.83 11.22
N GLY A 132 15.18 1.51 12.02
CA GLY A 132 16.65 1.35 12.15
C GLY A 132 17.22 0.09 12.80
N ASP A 133 16.43 -0.95 13.00
CA ASP A 133 16.85 -2.26 13.50
C ASP A 133 16.25 -3.42 12.67
N SER A 134 15.42 -3.11 11.67
CA SER A 134 14.92 -4.13 10.75
C SER A 134 16.01 -4.51 9.75
N ILE A 135 16.01 -5.78 9.32
CA ILE A 135 16.91 -6.26 8.24
C ILE A 135 16.61 -5.52 6.91
N ASN A 136 15.45 -4.84 6.87
CA ASN A 136 14.79 -4.22 5.73
C ASN A 136 14.69 -2.70 5.90
N GLY A 137 15.75 -2.03 6.35
CA GLY A 137 15.80 -0.56 6.51
C GLY A 137 15.73 0.25 5.21
N TYR A 138 15.10 -0.27 4.16
CA TYR A 138 15.04 0.28 2.81
C TYR A 138 13.59 0.33 2.34
N GLY A 139 13.18 1.36 1.59
CA GLY A 139 11.89 1.34 0.91
C GLY A 139 10.70 1.34 1.86
N GLY A 140 10.44 2.47 2.55
CA GLY A 140 9.44 2.52 3.63
C GLY A 140 8.05 1.99 3.25
N ALA A 141 7.62 2.15 2.01
CA ALA A 141 6.38 1.56 1.50
C ALA A 141 6.62 0.32 0.62
N MET A 142 7.77 0.20 -0.03
CA MET A 142 8.07 -0.90 -0.95
C MET A 142 9.57 -1.15 -1.09
N GLN A 143 9.97 -2.39 -0.86
CA GLN A 143 11.32 -2.90 -1.08
C GLN A 143 11.28 -4.04 -2.10
N VAL A 144 12.13 -3.95 -3.14
CA VAL A 144 12.20 -4.95 -4.21
C VAL A 144 13.64 -5.39 -4.42
N ASP A 145 13.89 -6.70 -4.39
CA ASP A 145 15.20 -7.30 -4.63
C ASP A 145 15.11 -8.38 -5.73
N ASN A 146 15.96 -8.26 -6.76
CA ASN A 146 16.05 -9.19 -7.88
C ASN A 146 14.72 -9.47 -8.63
N PHE A 147 13.79 -8.52 -8.65
CA PHE A 147 12.52 -8.63 -9.39
C PHE A 147 12.25 -7.37 -10.22
N SER A 148 11.81 -7.53 -11.46
CA SER A 148 11.83 -6.45 -12.47
C SER A 148 10.51 -6.21 -13.17
N LYS A 149 9.40 -6.73 -12.60
CA LYS A 149 8.05 -6.61 -13.18
C LYS A 149 7.12 -5.86 -12.25
N ILE A 150 7.55 -4.70 -11.75
CA ILE A 150 6.73 -3.82 -10.91
C ILE A 150 6.27 -2.61 -11.73
N ARG A 151 4.96 -2.35 -11.72
CA ARG A 151 4.36 -1.16 -12.34
C ARG A 151 3.64 -0.33 -11.28
N LEU A 152 4.00 0.95 -11.21
CA LEU A 152 3.39 1.99 -10.38
C LEU A 152 2.84 3.07 -11.30
N GLU A 153 1.52 3.23 -11.35
CA GLU A 153 0.87 4.16 -12.27
C GLU A 153 -0.20 5.00 -11.56
N ASN A 154 -0.14 6.32 -11.69
CA ASN A 154 -1.06 7.25 -11.03
C ASN A 154 -1.10 7.08 -9.50
N CYS A 155 0.01 6.65 -8.89
CA CYS A 155 0.10 6.41 -7.44
C CYS A 155 0.61 7.62 -6.67
N GLU A 156 0.32 7.66 -5.39
CA GLU A 156 0.82 8.65 -4.44
C GLU A 156 1.60 7.97 -3.32
N PHE A 157 2.81 8.45 -3.05
CA PHE A 157 3.61 8.03 -1.90
C PHE A 157 3.83 9.25 -1.00
N HIS A 158 3.28 9.19 0.21
CA HIS A 158 3.31 10.31 1.14
C HIS A 158 3.74 9.91 2.55
N HIS A 159 4.61 10.69 3.17
CA HIS A 159 5.09 10.43 4.55
C HIS A 159 5.60 9.00 4.74
N ASN A 160 6.39 8.48 3.80
CA ASN A 160 7.08 7.21 3.99
C ASN A 160 8.52 7.44 4.45
N TYR A 161 9.02 6.53 5.28
CA TYR A 161 10.32 6.63 5.91
C TYR A 161 11.16 5.37 5.67
N ALA A 162 12.44 5.54 5.35
CA ALA A 162 13.42 4.45 5.37
C ALA A 162 14.70 4.85 6.08
N PHE A 163 15.23 3.96 6.93
CA PHE A 163 16.44 4.25 7.69
C PHE A 163 17.70 4.40 6.83
N TYR A 164 17.80 3.66 5.73
CA TYR A 164 18.96 3.67 4.84
C TYR A 164 18.71 4.40 3.51
N ARG A 165 17.82 3.89 2.65
CA ARG A 165 17.63 4.41 1.28
C ARG A 165 16.21 4.20 0.79
N GLY A 166 15.78 5.08 -0.11
CA GLY A 166 14.48 4.97 -0.76
C GLY A 166 13.36 5.20 0.24
N GLY A 167 13.14 6.45 0.65
CA GLY A 167 12.19 6.75 1.74
C GLY A 167 10.79 6.16 1.52
N ALA A 168 10.37 6.02 0.26
CA ALA A 168 9.16 5.29 -0.12
C ALA A 168 9.49 3.95 -0.82
N VAL A 169 10.30 4.00 -1.88
CA VAL A 169 10.56 2.84 -2.75
C VAL A 169 12.05 2.58 -2.85
N TYR A 170 12.45 1.32 -2.69
CA TYR A 170 13.82 0.88 -2.90
C TYR A 170 13.88 -0.30 -3.86
N GLY A 171 14.82 -0.23 -4.81
CA GLY A 171 15.09 -1.29 -5.78
C GLY A 171 16.54 -1.76 -5.77
N ASN A 172 16.79 -3.01 -5.37
CA ASN A 172 18.07 -3.67 -5.59
C ASN A 172 17.99 -4.62 -6.80
N LYS A 173 18.84 -4.41 -7.81
CA LYS A 173 18.87 -5.23 -9.04
C LYS A 173 17.47 -5.45 -9.66
N SER A 174 16.67 -4.39 -9.62
CA SER A 174 15.24 -4.41 -9.90
C SER A 174 14.88 -3.29 -10.88
N HIS A 175 13.83 -3.50 -11.65
CA HIS A 175 13.29 -2.51 -12.60
C HIS A 175 11.84 -2.18 -12.24
N PHE A 176 11.54 -0.89 -12.24
CA PHE A 176 10.20 -0.37 -12.03
C PHE A 176 9.77 0.40 -13.27
N LEU A 177 8.51 0.25 -13.67
CA LEU A 177 7.84 1.21 -14.53
C LEU A 177 7.04 2.16 -13.63
N ILE A 178 7.45 3.42 -13.56
CA ILE A 178 6.82 4.45 -12.73
C ILE A 178 6.31 5.57 -13.64
N SER A 179 5.01 5.82 -13.63
CA SER A 179 4.39 6.86 -14.47
C SER A 179 3.27 7.60 -13.73
N ASN A 180 3.26 8.93 -13.86
CA ASN A 180 2.25 9.81 -13.23
C ASN A 180 2.15 9.64 -11.71
N CYS A 181 3.22 9.23 -11.04
CA CYS A 181 3.24 9.08 -9.59
C CYS A 181 3.71 10.37 -8.90
N LEU A 182 3.16 10.63 -7.72
CA LEU A 182 3.53 11.74 -6.85
C LEU A 182 4.26 11.21 -5.61
N PHE A 183 5.44 11.78 -5.32
CA PHE A 183 6.21 11.45 -4.12
C PHE A 183 6.39 12.71 -3.28
N THR A 184 5.77 12.77 -2.10
CA THR A 184 5.78 13.95 -1.24
C THR A 184 6.10 13.58 0.21
N ASN A 185 6.88 14.40 0.91
CA ASN A 185 7.23 14.19 2.32
C ASN A 185 7.80 12.81 2.66
N ASN A 186 8.40 12.12 1.69
CA ASN A 186 9.13 10.88 1.95
C ASN A 186 10.55 11.24 2.42
N PHE A 187 11.09 10.46 3.34
CA PHE A 187 12.38 10.72 3.94
C PHE A 187 13.22 9.45 4.04
N ALA A 188 14.52 9.56 3.74
CA ALA A 188 15.50 8.54 4.03
C ALA A 188 16.65 9.14 4.83
N GLY A 189 17.05 8.48 5.92
CA GLY A 189 18.17 8.90 6.76
C GLY A 189 17.91 8.73 8.25
N ASN A 190 18.97 8.76 9.04
CA ASN A 190 18.95 8.59 10.50
C ASN A 190 19.78 9.69 11.18
N ASP A 191 19.75 9.76 12.52
CA ASP A 191 20.48 10.73 13.35
C ASP A 191 22.02 10.66 13.25
N GLY A 192 22.57 9.58 12.72
CA GLY A 192 24.01 9.35 12.59
C GLY A 192 24.56 9.48 11.17
N MET A 193 23.73 9.69 10.15
CA MET A 193 24.16 9.76 8.75
C MET A 193 23.90 11.13 8.13
N ASP A 194 24.98 11.80 7.72
CA ASP A 194 24.94 13.09 7.01
C ASP A 194 24.34 13.01 5.57
N TYR A 195 23.99 11.80 5.09
CA TYR A 195 23.46 11.58 3.75
C TYR A 195 22.37 10.50 3.72
N GLY A 196 21.17 10.88 3.26
CA GLY A 196 20.14 9.94 2.80
C GLY A 196 20.21 9.80 1.28
N TYR A 197 20.36 8.57 0.77
CA TYR A 197 20.30 8.33 -0.68
C TYR A 197 18.85 8.04 -1.08
N GLY A 198 18.28 8.91 -1.92
CA GLY A 198 16.93 8.74 -2.45
C GLY A 198 15.84 8.98 -1.42
N GLY A 199 15.56 10.25 -1.08
CA GLY A 199 14.53 10.62 -0.10
C GLY A 199 13.14 10.07 -0.40
N ALA A 200 12.85 9.71 -1.66
CA ALA A 200 11.67 8.96 -2.04
C ALA A 200 12.00 7.62 -2.71
N ILE A 201 12.86 7.63 -3.74
CA ILE A 201 13.20 6.44 -4.53
C ILE A 201 14.72 6.27 -4.56
N ALA A 202 15.20 5.04 -4.36
CA ALA A 202 16.62 4.69 -4.47
C ALA A 202 16.83 3.37 -5.21
#